data_AF-A0A0B7HJJ6-F1
#
_entry.id   AF-A0A0B7HJJ6-F1
#
_cell.length_a   1.000
_cell.length_b   1.000
_cell.length_c   1.000
_cell.angle_alpha   90.00
_cell.angle_beta   90.00
_cell.angle_gamma   90.00
#
_symmetry.space_group_name_H-M   'P 1'
#
loop_
_entity.id
_entity.type
_entity.pdbx_description
1 polymer ?
#
loop_
_entity_poly.entity_id
_entity_poly.type
_entity_poly.pdbx_seq_one_letter_code
_entity_poly.pdbx_strand_id
1 'polypeptide(L)'
;MNSPKRRIINTTTIGFALFAMFFGAGNLILPPYIGLTSGSQWFAALLGFFVTAILAPFLGLLMVIRTGTSFVDLGKRVHPQVISVIAF
;
A
#
# COMPACT_ATOMS: atom_id res chain seq x y z
N MET A 1 11.76 -19.19 -20.84
CA MET A 1 12.45 -17.97 -21.35
C MET A 1 11.38 -16.97 -21.79
N ASN A 2 11.07 -15.95 -20.98
CA ASN A 2 10.00 -15.00 -21.30
C ASN A 2 10.45 -14.08 -22.43
N SER A 3 9.69 -14.03 -23.53
CA SER A 3 9.98 -13.14 -24.64
C SER A 3 9.91 -11.66 -24.21
N PRO A 4 10.79 -10.77 -24.73
CA PRO A 4 10.85 -9.36 -24.30
C PRO A 4 9.50 -8.64 -24.43
N LYS A 5 8.66 -9.04 -25.39
CA LYS A 5 7.28 -8.55 -25.58
C LYS A 5 6.36 -8.82 -24.38
N ARG A 6 6.49 -9.97 -23.70
CA ARG A 6 5.68 -10.31 -22.51
C ARG A 6 6.09 -9.51 -21.27
N ARG A 7 7.36 -9.14 -21.15
CA ARG A 7 7.86 -8.35 -20.00
C ARG A 7 7.25 -6.95 -19.97
N ILE A 8 7.18 -6.28 -21.13
CA ILE A 8 6.60 -4.94 -21.24
C ILE A 8 5.10 -4.98 -20.91
N ILE A 9 4.37 -5.95 -21.44
CA ILE A 9 2.93 -6.11 -21.15
C ILE A 9 2.73 -6.31 -19.65
N ASN A 10 3.47 -7.20 -18.99
CA ASN A 10 3.33 -7.47 -17.56
C ASN A 10 3.62 -6.23 -16.71
N THR A 11 4.70 -5.49 -17.00
CA THR A 11 5.03 -4.27 -16.25
C THR A 11 3.95 -3.21 -16.44
N THR A 12 3.46 -3.01 -17.66
CA THR A 12 2.40 -2.04 -17.95
C THR A 12 1.09 -2.43 -17.27
N THR A 13 0.69 -3.70 -17.31
CA THR A 13 -0.52 -4.20 -16.64
C THR A 13 -0.43 -4.04 -15.13
N ILE A 14 0.69 -4.42 -14.50
CA ILE A 14 0.89 -4.25 -13.06
C ILE A 14 0.93 -2.76 -12.70
N GLY A 15 1.58 -1.93 -13.51
CA GLY A 15 1.61 -0.48 -13.32
C GLY A 15 0.21 0.14 -13.36
N PHE A 16 -0.62 -0.23 -14.33
CA PHE A 16 -2.02 0.22 -14.40
C PHE A 16 -2.89 -0.35 -13.29
N ALA A 17 -2.66 -1.59 -12.84
CA ALA A 17 -3.38 -2.16 -11.71
C ALA A 17 -3.05 -1.44 -10.39
N LEU A 18 -1.78 -1.13 -10.15
CA LEU A 18 -1.35 -0.32 -9.02
C LEU A 18 -1.90 1.11 -9.13
N PHE A 19 -1.84 1.72 -10.32
CA PHE A 19 -2.46 3.02 -10.57
C PHE A 19 -3.96 3.00 -10.25
N ALA A 20 -4.73 2.04 -10.75
CA ALA A 20 -6.16 1.92 -10.48
C ALA A 20 -6.47 1.64 -9.00
N MET A 21 -5.61 0.91 -8.30
CA MET A 21 -5.72 0.70 -6.85
C MET A 21 -5.52 2.02 -6.08
N PHE A 22 -4.56 2.86 -6.49
CA PHE A 22 -4.28 4.15 -5.83
C PHE A 22 -5.13 5.32 -6.35
N PHE A 23 -5.70 5.24 -7.55
CA PHE A 23 -6.64 6.22 -8.14
C PHE A 23 -8.08 5.70 -8.17
N GLY A 24 -8.39 4.66 -7.39
CA GLY A 24 -9.75 4.17 -7.20
C GLY A 24 -10.60 5.18 -6.44
N ALA A 25 -11.93 4.99 -6.45
CA ALA A 25 -12.89 5.91 -5.82
C ALA A 25 -12.54 6.28 -4.37
N GLY A 26 -11.97 5.34 -3.61
CA GLY A 26 -11.50 5.59 -2.23
C GLY A 26 -10.42 6.66 -2.13
N ASN A 27 -9.35 6.59 -2.92
CA ASN A 27 -8.26 7.57 -2.87
C ASN A 27 -8.55 8.87 -3.64
N LEU A 28 -9.60 8.92 -4.47
CA LEU A 28 -10.06 10.16 -5.11
C LEU A 28 -11.03 10.95 -4.24
N ILE A 29 -11.84 10.29 -3.42
CA ILE A 29 -12.87 10.94 -2.57
C ILE A 29 -12.32 11.25 -1.18
N LEU A 30 -11.53 10.34 -0.59
CA LEU A 30 -11.12 10.43 0.81
C LEU A 30 -10.18 11.61 1.10
N PRO A 31 -9.13 11.91 0.29
CA PRO A 31 -8.23 13.02 0.60
C PRO A 31 -8.91 14.40 0.51
N PRO A 32 -9.71 14.72 -0.53
CA PRO A 32 -10.49 15.96 -0.54
C PRO A 32 -11.50 16.01 0.61
N TYR A 33 -12.16 14.90 0.94
CA TYR A 33 -13.10 14.85 2.06
C TYR A 33 -12.43 15.12 3.41
N ILE A 34 -11.28 14.50 3.68
CA ILE A 34 -10.48 14.75 4.89
C ILE A 34 -9.99 16.20 4.91
N GLY A 35 -9.53 16.73 3.77
CA GLY A 35 -9.11 18.13 3.66
C GLY A 35 -10.24 19.12 3.98
N LEU A 36 -11.44 18.88 3.45
CA LEU A 36 -12.63 19.70 3.68
C LEU A 36 -13.12 19.62 5.14
N THR A 37 -13.15 18.42 5.72
CA THR A 37 -13.60 18.20 7.11
C THR A 37 -12.61 18.71 8.15
N SER A 38 -11.31 18.74 7.82
CA SER A 38 -10.25 19.22 8.73
C SER A 38 -10.16 20.74 8.82
N GLY A 39 -10.84 21.48 7.93
CA GLY A 39 -10.88 22.94 7.94
C GLY A 39 -9.49 23.58 7.96
N SER A 40 -9.18 24.32 9.02
CA SER A 40 -7.88 25.00 9.19
C SER A 40 -6.71 24.03 9.41
N GLN A 41 -6.96 22.79 9.85
CA GLN A 41 -5.95 21.77 10.14
C GLN A 41 -5.69 20.81 8.97
N TRP A 42 -6.11 21.18 7.75
CA TRP A 42 -5.97 20.35 6.55
C TRP A 42 -4.52 19.87 6.32
N PHE A 43 -3.51 20.67 6.68
CA PHE A 43 -2.11 20.29 6.52
C PHE A 43 -1.69 19.16 7.48
N ALA A 44 -2.15 19.21 8.73
CA ALA A 44 -1.93 18.12 9.69
C ALA A 44 -2.65 16.85 9.25
N ALA A 45 -3.87 16.98 8.72
CA ALA A 45 -4.64 15.87 8.19
C ALA A 45 -3.99 15.24 6.95
N LEU A 46 -3.41 16.06 6.06
CA LEU A 46 -2.61 15.60 4.93
C LEU A 46 -1.38 14.82 5.38
N LEU A 47 -0.64 15.29 6.39
CA LEU A 47 0.50 14.56 6.93
C LEU A 47 0.09 13.22 7.56
N GLY A 48 -0.99 13.21 8.34
CA GLY A 48 -1.53 11.96 8.91
C GLY A 48 -1.97 10.97 7.84
N PHE A 49 -2.65 11.45 6.80
CA PHE A 49 -3.02 10.64 5.64
C PHE A 49 -1.79 10.13 4.88
N PHE A 50 -0.78 10.97 4.66
CA PHE A 50 0.46 10.56 3.98
C PHE A 50 1.17 9.42 4.71
N VAL A 51 1.31 9.54 6.04
CA VAL A 51 1.98 8.50 6.85
C VAL A 51 1.21 7.18 6.81
N THR A 52 -0.11 7.23 6.90
CA THR A 52 -0.93 6.01 7.00
C THR A 52 -1.27 5.39 5.64
N ALA A 53 -1.59 6.19 4.62
CA ALA A 53 -2.04 5.70 3.32
C ALA A 53 -0.90 5.46 2.32
N ILE A 54 0.28 6.06 2.52
CA ILE A 54 1.42 5.92 1.61
C ILE A 54 2.60 5.25 2.31
N LEU A 55 3.07 5.83 3.42
CA LEU A 55 4.30 5.36 4.08
C LEU A 55 4.13 3.95 4.66
N ALA A 56 3.03 3.66 5.35
CA ALA A 56 2.81 2.35 5.97
C ALA A 56 2.68 1.20 4.94
N PRO A 57 1.88 1.30 3.85
CA PRO A 57 1.86 0.29 2.80
C PRO A 57 3.22 0.13 2.10
N PHE A 58 3.95 1.22 1.90
CA PHE A 58 5.29 1.19 1.31
C PHE A 58 6.29 0.42 2.19
N LEU A 59 6.26 0.65 3.51
CA LEU A 59 7.07 -0.11 4.47
C LEU A 59 6.68 -1.60 4.48
N GLY A 60 5.39 -1.91 4.41
CA GLY A 60 4.90 -3.28 4.28
C GLY A 60 5.44 -3.97 3.03
N LEU A 61 5.40 -3.29 1.88
CA LEU A 61 5.97 -3.78 0.63
C LEU A 61 7.49 -4.00 0.75
N LEU A 62 8.22 -3.04 1.31
CA LEU A 62 9.67 -3.18 1.55
C LEU A 62 9.99 -4.38 2.43
N MET A 63 9.19 -4.63 3.47
CA MET A 63 9.38 -5.78 4.34
C MET A 63 9.18 -7.09 3.58
N VAL A 64 8.14 -7.19 2.74
CA VAL A 64 7.90 -8.37 1.89
C VAL A 64 9.09 -8.61 0.97
N ILE A 65 9.55 -7.58 0.26
CA ILE A 65 10.70 -7.66 -0.66
C ILE A 65 11.96 -8.15 0.07
N ARG A 66 12.18 -7.73 1.33
CA ARG A 66 13.34 -8.15 2.12
C ARG A 66 13.25 -9.57 2.70
N THR A 67 12.05 -10.08 2.93
CA THR A 67 11.85 -11.28 3.77
C THR A 67 11.59 -12.55 2.95
N GLY A 68 11.01 -12.43 1.76
CA GLY A 68 10.78 -13.58 0.89
C GLY A 68 9.81 -13.33 -0.26
N THR A 69 9.62 -14.37 -1.08
CA THR A 69 8.80 -14.36 -2.31
C THR A 69 7.29 -14.22 -2.08
N SER A 70 6.82 -14.28 -0.83
CA SER A 70 5.40 -14.27 -0.48
C SER A 70 5.13 -13.65 0.88
N PHE A 71 3.94 -13.05 1.04
CA PHE A 71 3.42 -12.55 2.33
C PHE A 71 3.35 -13.64 3.42
N VAL A 72 3.20 -14.90 3.03
CA VAL A 72 3.17 -16.04 3.97
C VAL A 72 4.50 -16.25 4.69
N ASP A 73 5.62 -15.95 4.02
CA ASP A 73 6.95 -16.08 4.60
C ASP A 73 7.28 -14.92 5.55
N LEU A 74 6.57 -13.80 5.41
CA LEU A 74 6.58 -12.69 6.37
C LEU A 74 6.00 -13.13 7.71
N GLY A 75 4.83 -13.78 7.69
CA GLY A 75 4.14 -14.25 8.89
C GLY A 75 4.95 -15.25 9.71
N LYS A 76 5.77 -16.09 9.06
CA LYS A 76 6.65 -17.05 9.76
C LYS A 76 7.77 -16.39 10.58
N ARG A 77 8.10 -15.12 10.32
CA ARG A 77 9.12 -14.36 11.07
C ARG A 77 8.55 -13.42 12.11
N VAL A 78 7.22 -13.31 12.19
CA VAL A 78 6.54 -12.50 13.19
C VAL A 78 6.29 -13.36 14.43
N HIS A 79 6.55 -12.80 15.61
CA HIS A 79 6.35 -13.52 16.87
C HIS A 79 4.87 -13.97 17.00
N PRO A 80 4.57 -15.22 17.43
CA PRO A 80 3.21 -15.78 17.42
C PRO A 80 2.18 -14.92 18.16
N GLN A 81 2.60 -14.23 19.22
CA GLN A 81 1.73 -13.34 19.99
C GLN A 81 1.27 -12.11 19.21
N VAL A 82 2.12 -11.58 18.32
CA VAL A 82 1.77 -10.42 17.48
C VAL A 82 0.73 -10.81 16.43
N ILE A 83 0.83 -12.03 15.88
CA ILE A 83 -0.14 -12.57 14.92
C ILE A 83 -1.52 -12.72 15.58
N SER A 84 -1.57 -13.22 16.82
CA SER A 84 -2.82 -13.41 17.55
C SER A 84 -3.57 -12.11 17.86
N VAL A 85 -2.85 -10.99 18.02
CA VAL A 85 -3.47 -9.68 18.32
C VAL A 85 -3.98 -9.00 17.06
N ILE A 86 -3.31 -9.20 15.92
CA ILE A 86 -3.66 -8.55 14.64
C ILE A 86 -4.72 -9.36 13.87
N ALA A 87 -4.82 -10.68 14.08
CA ALA A 87 -5.77 -11.55 13.40
C ALA A 87 -7.19 -11.58 14.04
N PHE A 88 -7.38 -10.87 15.15
CA PHE A 88 -8.65 -10.72 15.86
C PHE A 88 -9.27 -9.35 15.56
#